data_AF-A0A4R7X6N9-F1
#
_entry.id   AF-A0A4R7X6N9-F1
#
_cell.length_a   1.000
_cell.length_b   1.000
_cell.length_c   1.000
_cell.angle_alpha   90.00
_cell.angle_beta   90.00
_cell.angle_gamma   90.00
#
_symmetry.space_group_name_H-M   'P 1'
#
loop_
_entity.id
_entity.type
_entity.pdbx_description
1 polymer ?
#
loop_
_entity_poly.entity_id
_entity_poly.type
_entity_poly.pdbx_seq_one_letter_code
_entity_poly.pdbx_strand_id
1 'polypeptide(L)' 'MAWVEDAEGMLVVGSSLTAFSALRLCRRVVEQGKPLLAINLGKMRADDLLTLKVTASCEALLPELAQRLIRS' A
#
# COMPACT_ATOMS: atom_id res chain seq x y z
N MET A 1 -15.25 -4.48 -8.64
CA MET A 1 -13.80 -4.34 -8.41
C MET A 1 -13.12 -3.41 -9.43
N ALA A 2 -13.88 -2.67 -10.27
CA ALA A 2 -13.34 -1.81 -11.32
C ALA A 2 -12.20 -0.88 -10.86
N TRP A 3 -12.31 -0.28 -9.66
CA TRP A 3 -11.31 0.65 -9.15
C TRP A 3 -9.90 0.04 -8.98
N VAL A 4 -9.78 -1.26 -8.72
CA VAL A 4 -8.47 -1.93 -8.64
C VAL A 4 -7.90 -2.21 -10.04
N GLU A 5 -8.79 -2.48 -11.00
CA GLU A 5 -8.39 -2.77 -12.38
C GLU A 5 -7.94 -1.50 -13.11
N ASP A 6 -8.53 -0.35 -12.77
CA ASP A 6 -8.18 0.95 -13.36
C ASP A 6 -7.01 1.65 -12.64
N ALA A 7 -6.74 1.32 -11.37
CA ALA A 7 -5.65 1.94 -10.63
C ALA A 7 -4.28 1.55 -11.18
N GLU A 8 -3.33 2.50 -11.22
CA GLU A 8 -1.95 2.24 -11.66
C GLU A 8 -1.10 1.52 -10.61
N GLY A 9 -1.59 1.45 -9.37
CA GLY A 9 -0.92 0.80 -8.25
C GLY A 9 -1.74 0.93 -6.97
N MET A 10 -1.23 0.37 -5.87
CA MET A 10 -1.91 0.40 -4.58
C MET A 10 -0.95 0.73 -3.44
N LEU A 11 -1.36 1.65 -2.57
CA LEU A 11 -0.66 1.98 -1.32
C LEU A 11 -1.50 1.50 -0.12
N VAL A 12 -0.91 0.64 0.72
CA VAL A 12 -1.51 0.17 1.97
C VAL A 12 -0.93 0.96 3.15
N VAL A 13 -1.78 1.57 3.96
CA VAL A 13 -1.35 2.38 5.12
C VAL A 13 -1.90 1.78 6.41
N GLY A 14 -1.04 1.55 7.40
CA GLY A 14 -1.43 1.24 8.78
C GLY A 14 -2.17 -0.10 8.98
N SER A 15 -2.29 -0.92 7.93
CA SER A 15 -2.96 -2.22 7.98
C SER A 15 -1.94 -3.36 7.97
N SER A 16 -2.12 -4.33 8.85
CA SER A 16 -1.36 -5.59 8.83
C SER A 16 -1.87 -6.58 7.77
N LEU A 17 -3.03 -6.29 7.13
CA LEU A 17 -3.71 -7.17 6.17
C LEU A 17 -4.02 -8.57 6.73
N THR A 18 -4.31 -8.67 8.03
CA THR A 18 -4.70 -9.95 8.66
C THR A 18 -6.05 -10.44 8.13
N ALA A 19 -7.01 -9.53 7.88
CA ALA A 19 -8.27 -9.82 7.22
C ALA A 19 -8.10 -10.06 5.71
N PHE A 20 -8.76 -11.08 5.17
CA PHE A 20 -8.58 -11.50 3.78
C PHE A 20 -9.16 -10.50 2.75
N SER A 21 -10.14 -9.67 3.14
CA SER A 21 -10.85 -8.76 2.23
C SER A 21 -9.92 -7.79 1.50
N ALA A 22 -8.97 -7.19 2.22
CA ALA A 22 -7.97 -6.29 1.64
C ALA A 22 -6.82 -7.05 0.97
N LEU A 23 -6.42 -8.22 1.50
CA LEU A 23 -5.35 -9.03 0.93
C LEU A 23 -5.68 -9.51 -0.50
N ARG A 24 -6.94 -9.83 -0.79
CA ARG A 24 -7.36 -10.23 -2.14
C ARG A 24 -7.15 -9.10 -3.16
N LEU A 25 -7.38 -7.85 -2.78
CA LEU A 25 -7.13 -6.70 -3.65
C LEU A 25 -5.64 -6.52 -3.91
N CYS A 26 -4.81 -6.67 -2.87
CA CYS A 26 -3.34 -6.62 -2.98
C CYS A 26 -2.82 -7.66 -3.99
N ARG A 27 -3.31 -8.91 -3.90
CA ARG A 27 -2.97 -9.97 -4.86
C ARG A 27 -3.38 -9.61 -6.28
N ARG A 28 -4.57 -9.05 -6.48
CA ARG A 28 -5.07 -8.66 -7.80
C ARG A 28 -4.21 -7.57 -8.45
N VAL A 29 -3.73 -6.59 -7.68
CA VAL A 29 -2.81 -5.55 -8.15
C VAL A 29 -1.49 -6.18 -8.61
N VAL A 30 -0.92 -7.07 -7.80
CA VAL A 30 0.34 -7.76 -8.10
C VAL A 30 0.21 -8.69 -9.31
N GLU A 31 -0.91 -9.41 -9.45
CA GLU A 31 -1.22 -10.25 -10.62
C GLU A 31 -1.29 -9.44 -11.93
N GLN A 32 -1.62 -8.15 -11.86
CA GLN A 32 -1.62 -7.24 -12.99
C GLN A 32 -0.23 -6.62 -13.26
N GLY A 33 0.80 -7.01 -12.50
CA GLY A 33 2.15 -6.46 -12.61
C GLY A 33 2.28 -5.02 -12.09
N LYS A 34 1.29 -4.56 -11.32
CA LYS A 34 1.24 -3.18 -10.81
C LYS A 34 1.93 -3.06 -9.45
N PRO A 35 2.54 -1.91 -9.13
CA PRO A 35 3.23 -1.72 -7.86
C PRO A 35 2.27 -1.79 -6.67
N LEU A 36 2.70 -2.54 -5.65
CA LEU A 36 2.06 -2.62 -4.36
C LEU A 36 3.01 -2.06 -3.30
N LEU A 37 2.66 -0.93 -2.71
CA LEU A 37 3.46 -0.21 -1.73
C LEU A 37 2.79 -0.28 -0.35
N ALA A 38 3.59 -0.16 0.70
CA ALA A 38 3.05 -0.05 2.05
C ALA A 38 3.78 0.95 2.94
N ILE A 39 3.04 1.59 3.85
CA ILE A 39 3.56 2.30 5.02
C ILE A 39 3.04 1.58 6.26
N ASN A 40 3.94 0.91 6.98
CA ASN A 40 3.59 0.22 8.23
C ASN A 40 4.86 -0.08 9.05
N LEU A 41 4.79 0.11 10.37
CA LEU A 41 5.85 -0.26 11.32
C LEU A 41 5.92 -1.77 11.55
N GLY A 42 4.78 -2.45 11.47
CA GLY A 42 4.65 -3.88 11.80
C GLY A 42 4.82 -4.80 10.60
N LYS A 43 4.89 -6.11 10.88
CA LYS A 43 4.79 -7.15 9.84
C LYS A 43 3.42 -7.09 9.15
N MET A 44 3.40 -7.36 7.86
CA MET A 44 2.18 -7.43 7.06
C MET A 44 2.08 -8.78 6.38
N ARG A 45 0.84 -9.27 6.23
CA ARG A 45 0.58 -10.53 5.53
C ARG A 45 0.97 -10.50 4.04
N ALA A 46 1.11 -9.31 3.47
CA ALA A 46 1.53 -9.12 2.08
C ALA A 46 3.00 -8.72 1.94
N ASP A 47 3.83 -8.80 2.98
CA ASP A 47 5.24 -8.33 2.93
C ASP A 47 6.01 -8.92 1.74
N ASP A 48 5.82 -10.21 1.43
CA ASP A 48 6.49 -10.88 0.29
C ASP A 48 5.98 -10.45 -1.09
N LEU A 49 4.88 -9.70 -1.14
CA LEU A 49 4.25 -9.20 -2.37
C LEU A 49 4.55 -7.72 -2.62
N LEU A 50 5.13 -7.02 -1.63
CA LEU A 50 5.35 -5.57 -1.73
C LEU A 50 6.50 -5.25 -2.69
N THR A 51 6.27 -4.27 -3.54
CA THR A 51 7.33 -3.62 -4.31
C THR A 51 8.23 -2.78 -3.41
N LEU A 52 7.64 -2.11 -2.41
CA LEU A 52 8.36 -1.32 -1.41
C LEU A 52 7.54 -1.27 -0.12
N LYS A 53 8.25 -1.35 1.01
CA LYS A 53 7.72 -1.08 2.33
C LYS A 53 8.47 0.06 2.98
N VAL A 54 7.74 1.08 3.40
CA VAL A 54 8.26 2.16 4.25
C VAL A 54 7.91 1.86 5.70
N THR A 55 8.93 1.51 6.47
CA THR A 55 8.78 1.19 7.90
C THR A 55 8.86 2.48 8.71
N ALA A 56 7.72 3.19 8.82
CA ALA A 56 7.61 4.43 9.58
C ALA A 56 6.21 4.61 10.18
N SER A 57 6.09 5.52 11.16
CA SER A 57 4.78 5.94 11.67
C SER A 57 3.98 6.60 10.55
N CYS A 58 2.78 6.06 10.27
CA CYS A 58 1.88 6.60 9.24
C CYS A 58 1.43 8.02 9.59
N GLU A 59 1.22 8.30 10.88
CA GLU A 59 0.78 9.61 11.38
C GLU A 59 1.83 10.69 11.15
N ALA A 60 3.11 10.34 11.19
CA ALA A 60 4.20 11.27 10.92
C ALA A 60 4.47 11.40 9.42
N LEU A 61 4.53 10.27 8.70
CA LEU A 61 4.98 10.25 7.30
C LEU A 61 3.91 10.74 6.32
N LEU A 62 2.64 10.39 6.51
CA LEU A 62 1.60 10.74 5.54
C LEU A 62 1.41 12.26 5.38
N PRO A 63 1.37 13.07 6.46
CA PRO A 63 1.28 14.52 6.31
C PRO A 63 2.48 15.11 5.57
N GLU A 64 3.70 14.62 5.86
CA GLU A 64 4.92 15.06 5.18
C GLU A 64 4.86 14.73 3.68
N LEU A 65 4.47 13.50 3.34
CA LEU A 65 4.33 13.06 1.94
C LEU A 65 3.28 13.90 1.21
N ALA A 66 2.12 14.13 1.81
CA ALA A 66 1.07 14.96 1.22
C ALA A 66 1.57 16.39 0.97
N GLN A 67 2.29 17.00 1.92
CA GLN A 67 2.88 18.32 1.74
C GLN A 67 3.88 18.37 0.59
N ARG A 68 4.70 17.31 0.41
CA ARG A 68 5.66 17.23 -0.70
C ARG A 68 4.97 17.10 -2.05
N LEU A 69 3.90 16.30 -2.15
CA LEU A 69 3.12 16.11 -3.38
C LEU A 69 2.31 17.34 -3.79
N ILE A 70 1.84 18.14 -2.82
CA ILE A 70 1.13 19.39 -3.14
C ILE A 70 2.09 20.46 -3.68
N ARG A 71 3.38 20.38 -3.33
CA ARG A 71 4.41 21.36 -3.74
C ARG A 71 5.14 20.98 -5.03
N SER A 72 4.94 19.77 -5.53
CA SER A 72 5.49 19.27 -6.80
C SER A 72 4.55 19.55 -7.96
#